data_AF-A0A3Q0JIQ1-F1
#
_entry.id   AF-A0A3Q0JIQ1-F1
#
_cell.length_a   1.000
_cell.length_b   1.000
_cell.length_c   1.000
_cell.angle_alpha   90.00
_cell.angle_beta   90.00
_cell.angle_gamma   90.00
#
_symmetry.space_group_name_H-M   'P 1'
#
loop_
_entity.id
_entity.type
_entity.pdbx_description
1 polymer ?
#
loop_
_entity_poly.entity_id
_entity_poly.type
_entity_poly.pdbx_seq_one_letter_code
_entity_poly.pdbx_strand_id
1 'polypeptide(L)'
;MTPQSAQSSVHQPAEEGKEPYGPACRDYFWLMGRLVDNLPDDALREGVVDLNSLAERLTHSLATREYREIRHVPSEDDGLVGMLTLLYNILRHSPSFKSSPTGHDLLEMVFDFLFALPDPQNRHFPKCKSQSSRSAAYDLLVELVKGTMENYVTLHSRLLAQHKP
;
A
#
# COMPACT_ATOMS: atom_id res chain seq x y z
N MET A 1 -47.26 5.59 23.78
CA MET A 1 -46.24 6.54 23.27
C MET A 1 -44.96 6.29 24.03
N THR A 2 -44.09 5.46 23.49
CA THR A 2 -42.75 5.15 24.02
C THR A 2 -41.73 5.77 23.07
N PRO A 3 -40.75 6.55 23.56
CA PRO A 3 -39.79 7.22 22.69
C PRO A 3 -38.73 6.24 22.17
N GLN A 4 -38.44 6.35 20.87
CA GLN A 4 -37.35 5.69 20.18
C GLN A 4 -36.00 6.20 20.72
N SER A 5 -35.20 5.32 21.29
CA SER A 5 -33.80 5.57 21.56
C SER A 5 -32.98 5.47 20.27
N ALA A 6 -32.31 6.58 19.93
CA ALA A 6 -31.34 6.67 18.85
C ALA A 6 -30.26 5.60 19.00
N GLN A 7 -30.04 4.82 17.95
CA GLN A 7 -28.88 3.94 17.83
C GLN A 7 -27.64 4.82 17.63
N SER A 8 -26.93 5.08 18.72
CA SER A 8 -25.54 5.50 18.70
C SER A 8 -24.70 4.36 18.12
N SER A 9 -24.01 4.64 17.00
CA SER A 9 -23.01 3.76 16.42
C SER A 9 -21.90 3.53 17.46
N VAL A 10 -21.92 2.38 18.11
CA VAL A 10 -20.94 1.98 19.13
C VAL A 10 -19.64 1.66 18.40
N HIS A 11 -18.65 2.54 18.54
CA HIS A 11 -17.24 2.18 18.31
C HIS A 11 -16.95 0.91 19.12
N GLN A 12 -16.78 -0.22 18.43
CA GLN A 12 -16.26 -1.43 19.08
C GLN A 12 -14.86 -1.10 19.61
N PRO A 13 -14.53 -1.49 20.86
CA PRO A 13 -13.17 -1.36 21.34
C PRO A 13 -12.25 -2.15 20.39
N ALA A 14 -11.21 -1.50 19.89
CA ALA A 14 -10.23 -2.13 19.01
C ALA A 14 -9.61 -3.33 19.74
N GLU A 15 -9.84 -4.54 19.23
CA GLU A 15 -9.10 -5.70 19.70
C GLU A 15 -7.61 -5.48 19.38
N GLU A 16 -6.75 -5.68 20.38
CA GLU A 16 -5.30 -5.54 20.24
C GLU A 16 -4.80 -6.35 19.04
N GLY A 17 -4.25 -5.66 18.05
CA GLY A 17 -3.70 -6.26 16.82
C GLY A 17 -4.65 -6.35 15.62
N LYS A 18 -5.94 -6.03 15.76
CA LYS A 18 -6.88 -5.95 14.62
C LYS A 18 -7.06 -4.52 14.13
N GLU A 19 -7.38 -4.38 12.84
CA GLU A 19 -7.70 -3.07 12.27
C GLU A 19 -9.02 -2.55 12.89
N PRO A 20 -9.06 -1.32 13.45
CA PRO A 20 -10.22 -0.81 14.18
C PRO A 20 -11.51 -0.74 13.34
N TYR A 21 -11.40 -0.84 12.03
CA TYR A 21 -12.50 -0.71 11.07
C TYR A 21 -12.91 -2.02 10.40
N GLY A 22 -12.19 -3.13 10.64
CA GLY A 22 -12.52 -4.44 10.06
C GLY A 22 -12.80 -4.38 8.53
N PRO A 23 -13.87 -5.05 8.04
CA PRO A 23 -14.21 -5.09 6.61
C PRO A 23 -14.38 -3.72 5.95
N ALA A 24 -14.75 -2.68 6.70
CA ALA A 24 -14.94 -1.33 6.17
C ALA A 24 -13.64 -0.72 5.63
N CYS A 25 -12.47 -1.17 6.13
CA CYS A 25 -11.18 -0.76 5.59
C CYS A 25 -11.02 -1.18 4.13
N ARG A 26 -11.38 -2.43 3.83
CA ARG A 26 -11.31 -2.98 2.47
C ARG A 26 -12.25 -2.23 1.51
N ASP A 27 -13.47 -1.98 1.94
CA ASP A 27 -14.47 -1.28 1.12
C ASP A 27 -14.05 0.17 0.85
N TYR A 28 -13.40 0.83 1.82
CA TYR A 28 -12.82 2.17 1.65
C TYR A 28 -11.76 2.19 0.55
N PHE A 29 -10.73 1.34 0.63
CA PHE A 29 -9.67 1.33 -0.39
C PHE A 29 -10.18 0.86 -1.75
N TRP A 30 -11.14 -0.05 -1.77
CA TRP A 30 -11.81 -0.45 -3.01
C TRP A 30 -12.52 0.73 -3.69
N LEU A 31 -13.31 1.50 -2.94
CA LEU A 31 -13.99 2.69 -3.45
C LEU A 31 -12.99 3.73 -3.94
N MET A 32 -11.95 4.02 -3.15
CA MET A 32 -10.90 4.98 -3.52
C MET A 32 -10.17 4.57 -4.79
N GLY A 33 -9.83 3.27 -4.93
CA GLY A 33 -9.24 2.73 -6.14
C GLY A 33 -10.14 2.93 -7.36
N ARG A 34 -11.45 2.66 -7.22
CA ARG A 34 -12.43 2.89 -8.29
C ARG A 34 -12.53 4.36 -8.68
N LEU A 35 -12.51 5.28 -7.73
CA LEU A 35 -12.55 6.71 -8.02
C LEU A 35 -11.30 7.14 -8.80
N VAL A 36 -10.11 6.71 -8.36
CA VAL A 36 -8.85 7.02 -9.05
C VAL A 36 -8.84 6.44 -10.46
N ASP A 37 -9.22 5.16 -10.63
CA ASP A 37 -9.24 4.50 -11.95
C ASP A 37 -10.18 5.18 -12.97
N ASN A 38 -11.21 5.89 -12.50
CA ASN A 38 -12.21 6.55 -13.34
C ASN A 38 -12.06 8.08 -13.36
N LEU A 39 -10.91 8.61 -12.93
CA LEU A 39 -10.62 10.03 -13.11
C LEU A 39 -10.58 10.36 -14.61
N PRO A 40 -11.30 11.40 -15.06
CA PRO A 40 -11.28 11.77 -16.46
C PRO A 40 -9.98 12.50 -16.78
N ASP A 41 -9.50 12.33 -18.03
CA ASP A 41 -8.19 12.83 -18.47
C ASP A 41 -8.07 14.36 -18.35
N ASP A 42 -9.18 15.09 -18.52
CA ASP A 42 -9.25 16.54 -18.35
C ASP A 42 -8.96 16.95 -16.89
N ALA A 43 -9.57 16.28 -15.91
CA ALA A 43 -9.33 16.54 -14.49
C ALA A 43 -7.87 16.26 -14.09
N LEU A 44 -7.23 15.26 -14.69
CA LEU A 44 -5.81 14.96 -14.49
C LEU A 44 -4.91 16.04 -15.11
N ARG A 45 -5.22 16.48 -16.33
CA ARG A 45 -4.45 17.50 -17.06
C ARG A 45 -4.57 18.88 -16.43
N GLU A 46 -5.74 19.22 -15.92
CA GLU A 46 -6.02 20.48 -15.22
C GLU A 46 -5.50 20.47 -13.78
N GLY A 47 -5.00 19.34 -13.28
CA GLY A 47 -4.46 19.22 -11.93
C GLY A 47 -5.51 19.40 -10.84
N VAL A 48 -6.79 19.13 -11.13
CA VAL A 48 -7.90 19.22 -10.16
C VAL A 48 -7.69 18.24 -9.01
N VAL A 49 -7.07 17.09 -9.31
CA VAL A 49 -6.69 16.08 -8.33
C VAL A 49 -5.18 15.89 -8.34
N ASP A 50 -4.52 16.26 -7.24
CA ASP A 50 -3.07 16.08 -7.09
C ASP A 50 -2.72 14.64 -6.67
N LEU A 51 -2.50 13.81 -7.68
CA LEU A 51 -2.09 12.42 -7.51
C LEU A 51 -0.67 12.26 -6.95
N ASN A 52 0.22 13.24 -7.13
CA ASN A 52 1.58 13.16 -6.59
C ASN A 52 1.55 13.30 -5.07
N SER A 53 0.87 14.35 -4.57
CA SER A 53 0.71 14.55 -3.13
C SER A 53 -0.03 13.38 -2.45
N LEU A 54 -1.00 12.77 -3.15
CA LEU A 54 -1.69 11.59 -2.65
C LEU A 54 -0.75 10.38 -2.55
N ALA A 55 0.10 10.15 -3.56
CA ALA A 55 1.10 9.09 -3.55
C ALA A 55 2.15 9.29 -2.43
N GLU A 56 2.61 10.53 -2.21
CA GLU A 56 3.54 10.86 -1.11
C GLU A 56 2.94 10.56 0.26
N ARG A 57 1.68 10.94 0.48
CA ARG A 57 0.98 10.66 1.73
C ARG A 57 0.82 9.17 1.98
N LEU A 58 0.42 8.40 0.97
CA LEU A 58 0.30 6.94 1.08
C LEU A 58 1.65 6.27 1.33
N THR A 59 2.71 6.75 0.68
CA THR A 59 4.09 6.27 0.91
C THR A 59 4.51 6.49 2.36
N HIS A 60 4.26 7.68 2.90
CA HIS A 60 4.53 7.96 4.31
C HIS A 60 3.69 7.08 5.27
N SER A 61 2.41 6.86 4.95
CA SER A 61 1.55 5.95 5.72
C SER A 61 2.04 4.50 5.67
N LEU A 62 2.56 4.03 4.54
CA LEU A 62 3.16 2.70 4.43
C LEU A 62 4.44 2.57 5.27
N ALA A 63 5.29 3.59 5.25
CA ALA A 63 6.54 3.63 6.01
C ALA A 63 6.28 3.53 7.52
N THR A 64 5.27 4.25 8.00
CA THR A 64 4.95 4.32 9.44
C THR A 64 4.00 3.21 9.92
N ARG A 65 3.40 2.42 9.01
CA ARG A 65 2.52 1.31 9.38
C ARG A 65 3.28 0.23 10.17
N GLU A 66 2.69 -0.25 11.26
CA GLU A 66 3.22 -1.36 12.04
C GLU A 66 3.19 -2.70 11.28
N TYR A 67 3.96 -3.67 11.76
CA TYR A 67 3.94 -5.04 11.25
C TYR A 67 2.74 -5.80 11.84
N ARG A 68 1.65 -5.91 11.08
CA ARG A 68 0.40 -6.53 11.56
C ARG A 68 0.21 -7.97 11.12
N GLU A 69 0.79 -8.37 10.00
CA GLU A 69 0.72 -9.76 9.55
C GLU A 69 1.68 -10.65 10.36
N ILE A 70 1.14 -11.69 11.00
CA ILE A 70 1.86 -12.62 11.86
C ILE A 70 2.00 -13.96 11.15
N ARG A 71 3.14 -14.65 11.34
CA ARG A 71 3.35 -15.98 10.79
C ARG A 71 2.38 -16.98 11.42
N HIS A 72 1.88 -17.91 10.62
CA HIS A 72 0.98 -19.00 11.05
C HIS A 72 -0.39 -18.56 11.58
N VAL A 73 -0.71 -17.27 11.55
CA VAL A 73 -2.04 -16.75 11.83
C VAL A 73 -2.63 -16.24 10.51
N PRO A 74 -3.83 -16.66 10.10
CA PRO A 74 -4.50 -16.11 8.94
C PRO A 74 -5.07 -14.73 9.28
N SER A 75 -4.19 -13.76 9.50
CA SER A 75 -4.54 -12.35 9.71
C SER A 75 -3.92 -11.54 8.57
N GLU A 76 -4.77 -11.08 7.67
CA GLU A 76 -4.37 -10.16 6.61
C GLU A 76 -4.36 -8.73 7.13
N ASP A 77 -3.45 -7.94 6.61
CA ASP A 77 -3.40 -6.51 6.86
C ASP A 77 -4.16 -5.78 5.73
N ASP A 78 -5.48 -5.66 5.86
CA ASP A 78 -6.36 -5.04 4.86
C ASP A 78 -5.92 -3.61 4.50
N GLY A 79 -5.51 -2.82 5.49
CA GLY A 79 -4.97 -1.48 5.26
C GLY A 79 -3.66 -1.49 4.47
N LEU A 80 -2.74 -2.42 4.73
CA LEU A 80 -1.51 -2.57 3.93
C LEU A 80 -1.85 -2.94 2.48
N VAL A 81 -2.70 -3.95 2.27
CA VAL A 81 -3.16 -4.39 0.94
C VAL A 81 -3.83 -3.23 0.21
N GLY A 82 -4.73 -2.52 0.88
CA GLY A 82 -5.46 -1.39 0.34
C GLY A 82 -4.57 -0.22 -0.07
N MET A 83 -3.58 0.15 0.76
CA MET A 83 -2.62 1.21 0.44
C MET A 83 -1.71 0.85 -0.74
N LEU A 84 -1.19 -0.38 -0.79
CA LEU A 84 -0.38 -0.86 -1.92
C LEU A 84 -1.18 -0.83 -3.23
N THR A 85 -2.43 -1.33 -3.18
CA THR A 85 -3.33 -1.35 -4.35
C THR A 85 -3.71 0.06 -4.79
N LEU A 86 -4.00 0.97 -3.85
CA LEU A 86 -4.35 2.35 -4.17
C LEU A 86 -3.15 3.10 -4.79
N LEU A 87 -1.94 2.89 -4.26
CA LEU A 87 -0.72 3.42 -4.90
C LEU A 87 -0.58 2.89 -6.32
N TYR A 88 -0.76 1.58 -6.55
CA TYR A 88 -0.74 1.02 -7.89
C TYR A 88 -1.73 1.74 -8.84
N ASN A 89 -2.99 1.91 -8.42
CA ASN A 89 -4.00 2.61 -9.22
C ASN A 89 -3.63 4.07 -9.51
N ILE A 90 -3.06 4.78 -8.53
CA ILE A 90 -2.56 6.15 -8.71
C ILE A 90 -1.44 6.19 -9.74
N LEU A 91 -0.47 5.28 -9.64
CA LEU A 91 0.72 5.29 -10.50
C LEU A 91 0.44 4.91 -11.95
N ARG A 92 -0.68 4.21 -12.22
CA ARG A 92 -1.14 3.91 -13.59
C ARG A 92 -1.47 5.17 -14.40
N HIS A 93 -1.82 6.27 -13.74
CA HIS A 93 -2.01 7.58 -14.37
C HIS A 93 -0.71 8.29 -14.74
N SER A 94 0.43 7.59 -14.62
CA SER A 94 1.78 8.09 -14.92
C SER A 94 2.14 9.41 -14.20
N PRO A 95 1.94 9.51 -12.88
CA PRO A 95 2.35 10.68 -12.11
C PRO A 95 3.87 10.82 -12.12
N SER A 96 4.35 12.06 -12.09
CA SER A 96 5.79 12.39 -12.01
C SER A 96 6.46 11.84 -10.75
N PHE A 97 5.66 11.53 -9.72
CA PHE A 97 6.09 10.85 -8.49
C PHE A 97 6.97 9.62 -8.75
N LYS A 98 6.71 8.82 -9.82
CA LYS A 98 7.51 7.62 -10.11
C LYS A 98 9.01 7.89 -10.28
N SER A 99 9.36 9.08 -10.75
CA SER A 99 10.75 9.51 -11.00
C SER A 99 11.24 10.51 -9.95
N SER A 100 10.50 10.69 -8.85
CA SER A 100 10.95 11.50 -7.73
C SER A 100 11.82 10.67 -6.79
N PRO A 101 12.67 11.29 -5.95
CA PRO A 101 13.40 10.59 -4.89
C PRO A 101 12.48 9.72 -4.02
N THR A 102 11.30 10.24 -3.66
CA THR A 102 10.32 9.49 -2.87
C THR A 102 9.73 8.30 -3.62
N GLY A 103 9.57 8.38 -4.94
CA GLY A 103 9.18 7.25 -5.79
C GLY A 103 10.25 6.15 -5.82
N HIS A 104 11.53 6.54 -5.89
CA HIS A 104 12.66 5.61 -5.78
C HIS A 104 12.70 4.94 -4.40
N ASP A 105 12.53 5.71 -3.33
CA ASP A 105 12.47 5.20 -1.95
C ASP A 105 11.28 4.24 -1.76
N LEU A 106 10.12 4.54 -2.37
CA LEU A 106 8.97 3.64 -2.34
C LEU A 106 9.30 2.29 -3.00
N LEU A 107 10.00 2.28 -4.13
CA LEU A 107 10.41 1.03 -4.79
C LEU A 107 11.28 0.17 -3.87
N GLU A 108 12.28 0.77 -3.22
CA GLU A 108 13.16 0.05 -2.30
C GLU A 108 12.39 -0.46 -1.07
N MET A 109 11.47 0.36 -0.55
CA MET A 109 10.60 -0.01 0.57
C MET A 109 9.68 -1.19 0.23
N VAL A 110 9.03 -1.18 -0.94
CA VAL A 110 8.15 -2.27 -1.37
C VAL A 110 8.95 -3.54 -1.64
N PHE A 111 10.17 -3.43 -2.16
CA PHE A 111 11.08 -4.56 -2.28
C PHE A 111 11.38 -5.17 -0.91
N ASP A 112 11.73 -4.36 0.10
CA ASP A 112 11.97 -4.82 1.46
C ASP A 112 10.73 -5.44 2.11
N PHE A 113 9.55 -4.88 1.84
CA PHE A 113 8.28 -5.46 2.30
C PHE A 113 8.08 -6.88 1.81
N LEU A 114 8.64 -7.27 0.67
CA LEU A 114 8.52 -8.62 0.09
C LEU A 114 9.66 -9.56 0.50
N PHE A 115 10.88 -9.04 0.63
CA PHE A 115 12.10 -9.84 0.60
C PHE A 115 13.05 -9.63 1.79
N ALA A 116 12.82 -8.62 2.64
CA ALA A 116 13.66 -8.42 3.80
C ALA A 116 13.66 -9.68 4.68
N LEU A 117 14.85 -10.14 5.06
CA LEU A 117 15.03 -11.34 5.86
C LEU A 117 14.88 -11.01 7.36
N PRO A 118 14.26 -11.89 8.15
CA PRO A 118 14.24 -11.73 9.59
C PRO A 118 15.63 -11.92 10.18
N ASP A 119 15.94 -11.12 11.19
CA ASP A 119 17.15 -11.25 12.03
C ASP A 119 16.75 -11.14 13.52
N PRO A 120 17.69 -11.32 14.48
CA PRO A 120 17.37 -11.25 15.91
C PRO A 120 16.69 -9.95 16.36
N GLN A 121 16.99 -8.82 15.71
CA GLN A 121 16.41 -7.49 15.95
C GLN A 121 15.11 -7.29 15.14
N ASN A 122 15.04 -7.85 13.93
CA ASN A 122 13.93 -7.65 12.99
C ASN A 122 13.10 -8.92 12.73
N ARG A 123 12.66 -9.60 13.79
CA ARG A 123 11.94 -10.88 13.69
C ARG A 123 10.64 -10.84 12.89
N HIS A 124 10.06 -9.65 12.76
CA HIS A 124 8.77 -9.44 12.09
C HIS A 124 8.85 -9.41 10.56
N PHE A 125 10.05 -9.42 9.98
CA PHE A 125 10.22 -9.38 8.53
C PHE A 125 9.87 -10.72 7.84
N PRO A 126 9.44 -10.67 6.57
CA PRO A 126 9.13 -9.46 5.76
C PRO A 126 7.76 -8.85 6.13
N LYS A 127 7.44 -7.64 5.67
CA LYS A 127 6.17 -6.96 5.99
C LYS A 127 4.96 -7.62 5.33
N CYS A 128 5.06 -7.93 4.03
CA CYS A 128 4.06 -8.66 3.24
C CYS A 128 4.25 -10.17 3.37
N LYS A 129 3.35 -10.83 4.08
CA LYS A 129 3.36 -12.28 4.34
C LYS A 129 2.17 -12.98 3.69
N SER A 130 0.99 -12.38 3.74
CA SER A 130 -0.24 -12.90 3.14
C SER A 130 -0.15 -12.94 1.61
N GLN A 131 -0.92 -13.82 0.98
CA GLN A 131 -0.96 -13.88 -0.48
C GLN A 131 -1.44 -12.55 -1.07
N SER A 132 -2.44 -11.91 -0.46
CA SER A 132 -3.01 -10.65 -0.92
C SER A 132 -2.01 -9.49 -0.85
N SER A 133 -1.30 -9.33 0.27
CA SER A 133 -0.28 -8.27 0.41
C SER A 133 0.88 -8.46 -0.55
N ARG A 134 1.34 -9.71 -0.74
CA ARG A 134 2.42 -10.04 -1.68
C ARG A 134 2.00 -9.76 -3.12
N SER A 135 0.81 -10.18 -3.53
CA SER A 135 0.28 -9.89 -4.87
C SER A 135 0.21 -8.37 -5.12
N ALA A 136 -0.37 -7.60 -4.20
CA ALA A 136 -0.46 -6.15 -4.35
C ALA A 136 0.91 -5.46 -4.42
N ALA A 137 1.90 -5.93 -3.63
CA ALA A 137 3.25 -5.40 -3.67
C ALA A 137 3.97 -5.72 -5.01
N TYR A 138 3.77 -6.91 -5.58
CA TYR A 138 4.33 -7.25 -6.89
C TYR A 138 3.75 -6.39 -8.00
N ASP A 139 2.43 -6.20 -8.03
CA ASP A 139 1.77 -5.33 -9.01
C ASP A 139 2.30 -3.90 -8.93
N LEU A 140 2.49 -3.39 -7.71
CA LEU A 140 3.07 -2.06 -7.48
C LEU A 140 4.52 -1.95 -7.95
N LEU A 141 5.38 -2.95 -7.70
CA LEU A 141 6.76 -2.94 -8.20
C LEU A 141 6.82 -2.89 -9.73
N VAL A 142 5.97 -3.65 -10.40
CA VAL A 142 5.88 -3.66 -11.87
C VAL A 142 5.46 -2.28 -12.40
N GLU A 143 4.49 -1.64 -11.76
CA GLU A 143 4.04 -0.30 -12.18
C GLU A 143 5.09 0.79 -11.88
N LEU A 144 5.84 0.68 -10.79
CA LEU A 144 6.92 1.62 -10.44
C LEU A 144 8.07 1.63 -11.45
N VAL A 145 8.41 0.48 -12.04
CA VAL A 145 9.46 0.41 -13.07
C VAL A 145 8.95 0.77 -14.47
N LYS A 146 7.63 0.77 -14.68
CA LYS A 146 7.04 1.02 -15.99
C LYS A 146 7.24 2.47 -16.43
N GLY A 147 8.03 2.63 -17.49
CA GLY A 147 8.38 3.95 -18.04
C GLY A 147 9.54 4.63 -17.31
N THR A 148 10.14 3.99 -16.30
CA THR A 148 11.22 4.57 -15.49
C THR A 148 12.45 3.65 -15.51
N MET A 149 13.40 3.94 -16.40
CA MET A 149 14.63 3.14 -16.54
C MET A 149 15.44 3.06 -15.25
N GLU A 150 15.51 4.15 -14.49
CA GLU A 150 16.23 4.19 -13.21
C GLU A 150 15.64 3.18 -12.20
N ASN A 151 14.33 3.21 -11.98
CA ASN A 151 13.62 2.23 -11.16
C ASN A 151 13.85 0.80 -11.64
N TYR A 152 13.83 0.58 -12.96
CA TYR A 152 14.09 -0.74 -13.54
C TYR A 152 15.50 -1.23 -13.19
N VAL A 153 16.54 -0.40 -13.36
CA VAL A 153 17.93 -0.76 -13.03
C VAL A 153 18.08 -1.05 -11.53
N THR A 154 17.46 -0.24 -10.68
CA THR A 154 17.47 -0.44 -9.23
C THR A 154 16.82 -1.78 -8.86
N LEU A 155 15.58 -2.03 -9.28
CA LEU A 155 14.88 -3.28 -8.98
C LEU A 155 15.64 -4.50 -9.51
N HIS A 156 16.16 -4.42 -10.73
CA HIS A 156 16.97 -5.48 -11.32
C HIS A 156 18.22 -5.79 -10.48
N SER A 157 18.92 -4.75 -10.02
CA SER A 157 20.13 -4.90 -9.19
C SER A 157 19.80 -5.53 -7.84
N ARG A 158 18.70 -5.11 -7.20
CA ARG A 158 18.19 -5.70 -5.94
C ARG A 158 17.83 -7.17 -6.11
N LEU A 159 17.13 -7.53 -7.20
CA LEU A 159 16.79 -8.92 -7.51
C LEU A 159 18.02 -9.79 -7.74
N LEU A 160 19.04 -9.31 -8.47
CA LEU A 160 20.28 -10.04 -8.64
C LEU A 160 20.99 -10.27 -7.30
N ALA A 161 21.04 -9.25 -6.44
CA ALA A 161 21.63 -9.38 -5.11
C ALA A 161 20.89 -10.42 -4.25
N GLN A 162 19.55 -10.45 -4.30
CA GLN A 162 18.72 -11.40 -3.57
C GLN A 162 18.98 -12.87 -3.94
N HIS A 163 19.39 -13.13 -5.19
CA HIS A 163 19.66 -14.48 -5.69
C HIS A 163 21.14 -14.86 -5.65
N LYS A 164 22.01 -14.01 -5.07
CA LYS A 164 23.40 -14.40 -4.81
C LYS A 164 23.43 -15.44 -3.69
N PRO A 165 24.10 -16.59 -3.89
CA PRO A 165 24.21 -17.66 -2.90
C PRO A 165 25.05 -17.25 -1.68
#